data_AF-A0A6V7XC56-F1
#
_entry.id   AF-A0A6V7XC56-F1
#
_cell.length_a   1.000
_cell.length_b   1.000
_cell.length_c   1.000
_cell.angle_alpha   90.00
_cell.angle_beta   90.00
_cell.angle_gamma   90.00
#
_symmetry.space_group_name_H-M   'P 1'
#
loop_
_entity.id
_entity.type
_entity.pdbx_description
1 polymer ?
#
loop_
_entity_poly.entity_id
_entity_poly.type
_entity_poly.pdbx_seq_one_letter_code
_entity_poly.pdbx_strand_id
1 'polypeptide(L)'
;MDDLTSPVNDSSVQLLFSPQFSSNDFIFAEVDKNLVNYFLNGNEIYIRGYNSDEIVLCTTTETFCCKELEVSNSLLILEDTNAFNEVELSEESTSNNLKIVSVTNKFLETSRIRPNLIQKLKELFNGHKIEMFAKDGCSANCGIFLETILCCIQASKEELINKLAELPVIELEGKFYWISNEYILKFIDVIAEAVDNTGKDEIAYFSKDNLLQLISLENIQLETIDWVLNNFCDKNVDGKYSFNESKISRIYIENLLHSLPDKPLDFEDFELKINNLLPKQLYFKEEYLSGFGIV
;
A
#
# COMPACT_ATOMS: atom_id res chain seq x y z
N MET A 1 -37.20 -15.22 71.67
CA MET A 1 -37.13 -16.45 70.87
C MET A 1 -38.21 -16.30 69.83
N ASP A 2 -37.71 -16.16 68.60
CA ASP A 2 -38.34 -16.56 67.33
C ASP A 2 -39.48 -15.65 66.83
N ASP A 3 -39.48 -15.16 65.60
CA ASP A 3 -38.46 -15.06 64.55
C ASP A 3 -39.05 -14.06 63.55
N LEU A 4 -38.39 -12.92 63.34
CA LEU A 4 -38.75 -11.95 62.29
C LEU A 4 -38.08 -12.43 60.99
N THR A 5 -38.67 -13.40 60.32
CA THR A 5 -38.28 -13.77 58.95
C THR A 5 -38.96 -12.82 57.97
N SER A 6 -38.30 -11.69 57.71
CA SER A 6 -38.51 -10.90 56.50
C SER A 6 -38.29 -11.79 55.27
N PRO A 7 -39.14 -11.74 54.23
CA PRO A 7 -38.87 -12.46 52.99
C PRO A 7 -37.63 -11.84 52.34
N VAL A 8 -36.58 -12.66 52.19
CA VAL A 8 -35.44 -12.31 51.35
C VAL A 8 -35.93 -12.38 49.91
N ASN A 9 -36.09 -11.22 49.27
CA ASN A 9 -36.32 -11.12 47.84
C ASN A 9 -35.05 -11.57 47.11
N ASP A 10 -34.91 -12.88 46.88
CA ASP A 10 -33.86 -13.43 46.01
C ASP A 10 -34.25 -13.18 44.55
N SER A 11 -33.87 -12.01 44.03
CA SER A 11 -33.83 -11.78 42.59
C SER A 11 -32.73 -12.66 41.99
N SER A 12 -33.06 -13.92 41.67
CA SER A 12 -32.14 -14.85 41.03
C SER A 12 -32.12 -14.62 39.52
N VAL A 13 -30.96 -14.21 39.01
CA VAL A 13 -30.69 -14.12 37.57
C VAL A 13 -30.18 -15.48 37.10
N GLN A 14 -30.88 -16.10 36.15
CA GLN A 14 -30.46 -17.38 35.60
C GLN A 14 -29.75 -17.17 34.27
N LEU A 15 -28.53 -17.71 34.16
CA LEU A 15 -27.78 -17.77 32.90
C LEU A 15 -28.08 -19.08 32.19
N LEU A 16 -28.58 -18.99 30.96
CA LEU A 16 -28.91 -20.12 30.11
C LEU A 16 -28.15 -20.03 28.80
N PHE A 17 -27.73 -21.15 28.21
CA PHE A 17 -27.19 -21.12 26.85
C PHE A 17 -28.31 -20.89 25.84
N SER A 18 -28.08 -19.99 24.88
CA SER A 18 -28.99 -19.79 23.77
C SER A 18 -29.03 -21.06 22.90
N PRO A 19 -30.19 -21.43 22.33
CA PRO A 19 -30.26 -22.47 21.30
C PRO A 19 -29.38 -22.18 20.07
N GLN A 20 -29.00 -20.92 19.87
CA GLN A 20 -28.12 -20.45 18.79
C GLN A 20 -26.68 -20.21 19.27
N PHE A 21 -26.28 -20.83 20.37
CA PHE A 21 -24.94 -20.68 20.91
C PHE A 21 -23.87 -21.08 19.88
N SER A 22 -22.91 -20.19 19.63
CA SER A 22 -21.72 -20.47 18.83
C SER A 22 -20.47 -19.93 19.52
N SER A 23 -19.42 -20.74 19.58
CA SER A 23 -18.14 -20.35 20.15
C SER A 23 -17.29 -19.48 19.22
N ASN A 24 -17.57 -19.47 17.91
CA ASN A 24 -16.65 -18.93 16.90
C ASN A 24 -17.29 -17.87 15.99
N ASP A 25 -18.60 -17.60 16.11
CA ASP A 25 -19.29 -16.65 15.23
C ASP A 25 -19.03 -15.19 15.63
N PHE A 26 -18.53 -14.96 16.84
CA PHE A 26 -18.32 -13.64 17.40
C PHE A 26 -16.87 -13.45 17.85
N ILE A 27 -16.33 -12.28 17.54
CA ILE A 27 -15.03 -11.82 18.02
C ILE A 27 -15.15 -10.39 18.51
N PHE A 28 -14.54 -10.10 19.65
CA PHE A 28 -14.41 -8.73 20.12
C PHE A 28 -13.25 -8.06 19.42
N ALA A 29 -13.42 -6.80 19.04
CA ALA A 29 -12.34 -5.95 18.57
C ALA A 29 -12.30 -4.68 19.44
N GLU A 30 -11.14 -4.40 20.02
CA GLU A 30 -10.84 -3.12 20.65
C GLU A 30 -10.47 -2.12 19.56
N VAL A 31 -11.27 -1.07 19.45
CA VAL A 31 -11.18 -0.07 18.38
C VAL A 31 -11.14 1.33 18.98
N ASP A 32 -10.28 2.20 18.43
CA ASP A 32 -10.22 3.60 18.83
C ASP A 32 -11.56 4.31 18.55
N LYS A 33 -11.88 5.31 19.37
CA LYS A 33 -13.09 6.13 19.27
C LYS A 33 -13.27 6.74 17.89
N ASN A 34 -12.18 7.13 17.23
CA ASN A 34 -12.24 7.69 15.88
C ASN A 34 -12.76 6.65 14.88
N LEU A 35 -12.28 5.40 14.97
CA LEU A 35 -12.71 4.32 14.09
C LEU A 35 -14.16 3.88 14.38
N VAL A 36 -14.56 3.87 15.66
CA VAL A 36 -15.96 3.66 16.06
C VAL A 36 -16.87 4.73 15.48
N ASN A 37 -16.53 6.01 15.66
CA ASN A 37 -17.31 7.12 15.13
C ASN A 37 -17.36 7.09 13.60
N TYR A 38 -16.25 6.75 12.94
CA TYR A 38 -16.18 6.57 11.50
C TYR A 38 -17.20 5.51 11.03
N PHE A 39 -17.24 4.35 11.67
CA PHE A 39 -18.21 3.30 11.38
C PHE A 39 -19.66 3.71 11.66
N LEU A 40 -19.92 4.30 12.84
CA LEU A 40 -21.27 4.73 13.25
C LEU A 40 -21.86 5.82 12.35
N ASN A 41 -21.01 6.61 11.67
CA ASN A 41 -21.44 7.59 10.67
C ASN A 41 -21.84 6.94 9.33
N GLY A 42 -21.89 5.61 9.24
CA GLY A 42 -22.30 4.87 8.04
C GLY A 42 -21.17 4.61 7.05
N ASN A 43 -19.91 4.84 7.44
CA ASN A 43 -18.78 4.53 6.57
C ASN A 43 -18.40 3.05 6.64
N GLU A 44 -17.91 2.52 5.52
CA GLU A 44 -17.50 1.13 5.41
C GLU A 44 -16.06 0.90 5.93
N ILE A 45 -15.86 -0.24 6.58
CA ILE A 45 -14.55 -0.76 6.99
C ILE A 45 -14.34 -2.08 6.27
N TYR A 46 -13.16 -2.25 5.67
CA TYR A 46 -12.82 -3.43 4.89
C TYR A 46 -11.77 -4.28 5.61
N ILE A 47 -11.92 -5.60 5.55
CA ILE A 47 -10.85 -6.54 5.88
C ILE A 47 -10.09 -6.83 4.59
N ARG A 48 -8.77 -6.65 4.58
CA ARG A 48 -7.93 -6.81 3.37
C ARG A 48 -6.74 -7.74 3.61
N GLY A 49 -6.29 -8.42 2.56
CA GLY A 49 -5.17 -9.36 2.58
C GLY A 49 -5.56 -10.77 2.10
N TYR A 50 -4.57 -11.64 1.99
CA TYR A 50 -4.79 -13.06 1.69
C TYR A 50 -5.22 -13.85 2.93
N ASN A 51 -5.76 -15.05 2.72
CA ASN A 51 -6.14 -15.96 3.82
C ASN A 51 -4.98 -16.36 4.74
N SER A 52 -3.73 -16.22 4.27
CA SER A 52 -2.52 -16.47 5.04
C SER A 52 -1.95 -15.23 5.72
N ASP A 53 -2.45 -14.05 5.39
CA ASP A 53 -1.99 -12.79 5.96
C ASP A 53 -2.64 -12.55 7.34
N GLU A 54 -2.01 -11.69 8.15
CA GLU A 54 -2.62 -11.19 9.37
C GLU A 54 -3.87 -10.34 9.07
N ILE A 55 -4.81 -10.30 10.01
CA ILE A 55 -6.04 -9.52 9.85
C ILE A 55 -5.68 -8.03 9.89
N VAL A 56 -6.13 -7.31 8.87
CA VAL A 56 -5.97 -5.86 8.76
C VAL A 56 -7.32 -5.22 8.44
N LEU A 57 -7.68 -4.19 9.20
CA LEU A 57 -8.83 -3.34 8.97
C LEU A 57 -8.40 -2.09 8.21
N CYS A 58 -9.14 -1.74 7.16
CA CYS A 58 -8.88 -0.57 6.36
C CYS A 58 -10.12 0.31 6.33
N THR A 59 -9.94 1.59 6.62
CA THR A 59 -10.89 2.62 6.18
C THR A 59 -10.56 3.00 4.73
N THR A 60 -11.18 4.06 4.21
CA THR A 60 -10.77 4.63 2.92
C THR A 60 -9.35 5.20 2.94
N THR A 61 -8.91 5.69 4.11
CA THR A 61 -7.72 6.54 4.26
C THR A 61 -6.62 5.95 5.14
N GLU A 62 -6.95 4.98 6.00
CA GLU A 62 -6.05 4.48 7.05
C GLU A 62 -6.11 2.96 7.19
N THR A 63 -4.97 2.38 7.57
CA THR A 63 -4.80 0.93 7.79
C THR A 63 -4.50 0.63 9.26
N PHE A 64 -5.15 -0.40 9.79
CA PHE A 64 -5.04 -0.84 11.18
C PHE A 64 -4.71 -2.35 11.21
N CYS A 65 -3.64 -2.74 11.89
CA CYS A 65 -3.40 -4.17 12.13
C CYS A 65 -4.22 -4.65 13.33
N CYS A 66 -4.63 -5.91 13.28
CA CYS A 66 -5.35 -6.57 14.37
C CYS A 66 -4.46 -7.65 14.99
N LYS A 67 -4.23 -7.56 16.29
CA LYS A 67 -3.51 -8.59 17.05
C LYS A 67 -4.48 -9.34 17.94
N GLU A 68 -4.49 -10.66 17.84
CA GLU A 68 -5.27 -11.49 18.74
C GLU A 68 -4.60 -11.54 20.12
N LEU A 69 -5.36 -11.16 21.14
CA LEU A 69 -4.97 -11.23 22.54
C LEU A 69 -5.88 -12.22 23.26
N GLU A 70 -5.30 -12.95 24.20
CA GLU A 70 -6.01 -13.89 25.06
C GLU A 70 -5.94 -13.41 26.51
N VAL A 71 -7.08 -13.44 27.19
CA VAL A 71 -7.20 -13.10 28.60
C VAL A 71 -7.55 -14.33 29.42
N SER A 72 -7.17 -14.33 30.71
CA SER A 72 -7.49 -15.44 31.63
C SER A 72 -8.97 -15.48 32.04
N ASN A 73 -9.73 -14.41 31.76
CA ASN A 73 -11.14 -14.31 32.09
C ASN A 73 -12.01 -14.74 30.90
N SER A 74 -13.17 -15.34 31.18
CA SER A 74 -14.18 -15.61 30.16
C SER A 74 -15.07 -14.39 29.94
N LEU A 75 -15.20 -13.97 28.69
CA LEU A 75 -16.16 -12.97 28.23
C LEU A 75 -17.42 -13.67 27.75
N LEU A 76 -18.57 -13.28 28.30
CA LEU A 76 -19.87 -13.80 27.94
C LEU A 76 -20.59 -12.80 27.05
N ILE A 77 -20.98 -13.23 25.84
CA ILE A 77 -21.84 -12.45 24.95
C ILE A 77 -23.28 -12.87 25.22
N LEU A 78 -24.09 -11.91 25.63
CA LEU A 78 -25.50 -12.13 25.96
C LEU A 78 -26.38 -11.63 24.82
N GLU A 79 -27.51 -12.30 24.60
CA GLU A 79 -28.56 -11.81 23.70
C GLU A 79 -29.15 -10.52 24.30
N ASP A 80 -29.33 -9.49 23.46
CA ASP A 80 -30.01 -8.27 23.88
C ASP A 80 -31.47 -8.61 24.19
N THR A 81 -31.71 -8.79 25.48
CA THR A 81 -33.05 -8.86 26.03
C THR A 81 -33.25 -7.49 26.67
N ASN A 82 -34.31 -6.77 26.28
CA ASN A 82 -34.71 -5.49 26.88
C ASN A 82 -34.82 -5.51 28.43
N ALA A 83 -34.63 -6.68 29.05
CA ALA A 83 -34.50 -6.95 30.47
C ALA A 83 -33.49 -6.05 31.23
N PHE A 84 -32.54 -5.39 30.56
CA PHE A 84 -31.64 -4.43 31.22
C PHE A 84 -32.15 -2.99 31.25
N ASN A 85 -33.03 -2.59 30.31
CA ASN A 85 -33.44 -1.19 30.15
C ASN A 85 -34.70 -0.83 30.95
N GLU A 86 -35.42 -1.81 31.51
CA GLU A 86 -36.66 -1.62 32.28
C GLU A 86 -36.61 -2.29 33.66
N VAL A 87 -35.48 -2.18 34.38
CA VAL A 87 -35.50 -2.43 35.83
C VAL A 87 -35.68 -1.09 36.55
N GLU A 88 -36.84 -0.46 36.34
CA GLU A 88 -37.49 0.12 37.52
C GLU A 88 -37.78 -1.07 38.42
N LEU A 89 -37.24 -1.05 39.64
CA LEU A 89 -37.36 -2.09 40.65
C LEU A 89 -38.83 -2.24 41.08
N SER A 90 -39.70 -2.76 40.21
CA SER A 90 -41.03 -3.21 40.59
C SER A 90 -40.89 -4.58 41.25
N GLU A 91 -41.41 -4.68 42.46
CA GLU A 91 -41.29 -5.76 43.45
C GLU A 91 -41.89 -7.12 43.04
N GLU A 92 -42.04 -7.39 41.75
CA GLU A 92 -42.55 -8.66 41.24
C GLU A 92 -41.43 -9.51 40.65
N SER A 93 -41.41 -10.77 41.08
CA SER A 93 -40.41 -11.80 40.79
C SER A 93 -40.38 -12.18 39.31
N THR A 94 -39.77 -11.34 38.47
CA THR A 94 -39.38 -11.73 37.12
C THR A 94 -38.04 -12.45 37.20
N SER A 95 -38.05 -13.78 37.07
CA SER A 95 -36.82 -14.54 36.78
C SER A 95 -36.25 -14.03 35.45
N ASN A 96 -35.27 -13.14 35.54
CA ASN A 96 -34.58 -12.62 34.36
C ASN A 96 -33.63 -13.70 33.87
N ASN A 97 -34.07 -14.40 32.81
CA ASN A 97 -33.28 -15.42 32.12
C ASN A 97 -32.39 -14.72 31.08
N LEU A 98 -31.10 -14.63 31.36
CA LEU A 98 -30.11 -14.12 30.43
C LEU A 98 -29.58 -15.26 29.57
N LYS A 99 -29.61 -15.08 28.25
CA LYS A 99 -29.16 -16.10 27.30
C LYS A 99 -27.76 -15.81 26.82
N ILE A 100 -26.86 -16.76 26.99
CA ILE A 100 -25.48 -16.73 26.51
C ILE A 100 -25.47 -17.16 25.04
N VAL A 101 -25.07 -16.25 24.17
CA VAL A 101 -24.91 -16.47 22.72
C VAL A 101 -23.51 -16.99 22.40
N SER A 102 -22.50 -16.53 23.13
CA SER A 102 -21.12 -16.96 22.93
C SER A 102 -20.28 -16.79 24.19
N VAL A 103 -19.21 -17.57 24.28
CA VAL A 103 -18.19 -17.49 25.32
C VAL A 103 -16.84 -17.41 24.61
N THR A 104 -16.09 -16.37 24.87
CA THR A 104 -14.74 -16.20 24.33
C THR A 104 -13.79 -15.70 25.41
N ASN A 105 -12.51 -16.02 25.28
CA ASN A 105 -11.44 -15.43 26.08
C ASN A 105 -10.44 -14.65 25.21
N LYS A 106 -10.81 -14.41 23.95
CA LYS A 106 -9.97 -13.79 22.93
C LYS A 106 -10.64 -12.55 22.35
N PHE A 107 -9.83 -11.54 22.06
CA PHE A 107 -10.25 -10.34 21.36
C PHE A 107 -9.12 -9.82 20.46
N LEU A 108 -9.47 -9.00 19.49
CA LEU A 108 -8.53 -8.33 18.60
C LEU A 108 -8.22 -6.93 19.14
N GLU A 109 -6.96 -6.63 19.38
CA GLU A 109 -6.48 -5.27 19.59
C GLU A 109 -6.15 -4.64 18.24
N THR A 110 -6.70 -3.46 17.96
CA THR A 110 -6.41 -2.72 16.73
C THR A 110 -5.37 -1.63 16.96
N SER A 111 -4.41 -1.50 16.04
CA SER A 111 -3.44 -0.40 16.07
C SER A 111 -3.19 0.15 14.68
N ARG A 112 -3.11 1.48 14.56
CA ARG A 112 -2.84 2.13 13.28
C ARG A 112 -1.41 1.82 12.83
N ILE A 113 -1.25 1.44 11.57
CA ILE A 113 0.05 1.12 10.98
C ILE A 113 0.28 1.90 9.69
N ARG A 114 1.55 1.96 9.27
CA ARG A 114 1.91 2.32 7.90
C ARG A 114 2.29 1.04 7.15
N PRO A 115 1.49 0.59 6.18
CA PRO A 115 1.74 -0.68 5.51
C PRO A 115 3.01 -0.60 4.66
N ASN A 116 3.86 -1.63 4.73
CA ASN A 116 5.03 -1.75 3.87
C ASN A 116 4.63 -2.33 2.51
N LEU A 117 4.27 -1.45 1.59
CA LEU A 117 3.66 -1.82 0.32
C LEU A 117 4.65 -2.19 -0.78
N ILE A 118 5.88 -1.69 -0.72
CA ILE A 118 6.82 -1.74 -1.86
C ILE A 118 7.13 -3.18 -2.26
N GLN A 119 7.42 -4.04 -1.28
CA GLN A 119 7.80 -5.43 -1.55
C GLN A 119 6.62 -6.23 -2.14
N LYS A 120 5.45 -6.17 -1.50
CA LYS A 120 4.22 -6.83 -1.99
C LYS A 120 3.82 -6.33 -3.37
N LEU A 121 3.94 -5.02 -3.64
CA LEU A 121 3.67 -4.45 -4.97
C LEU A 121 4.65 -5.00 -6.01
N LYS A 122 5.96 -5.01 -5.74
CA LYS A 122 6.96 -5.57 -6.65
C LYS A 122 6.68 -7.04 -7.00
N GLU A 123 6.26 -7.82 -6.02
CA GLU A 123 5.86 -9.23 -6.19
C GLU A 123 4.58 -9.36 -7.03
N LEU A 124 3.56 -8.55 -6.75
CA LEU A 124 2.28 -8.55 -7.46
C LEU A 124 2.42 -8.11 -8.93
N PHE A 125 3.31 -7.15 -9.19
CA PHE A 125 3.64 -6.70 -10.54
C PHE A 125 4.70 -7.59 -11.22
N ASN A 126 5.19 -8.65 -10.57
CA ASN A 126 6.15 -9.57 -11.19
C ASN A 126 5.43 -10.39 -12.29
N GLY A 127 5.66 -10.03 -13.55
CA GLY A 127 4.93 -10.55 -14.71
C GLY A 127 4.00 -9.53 -15.40
N HIS A 128 3.81 -8.36 -14.80
CA HIS A 128 2.98 -7.26 -15.33
C HIS A 128 3.84 -6.01 -15.61
N LYS A 129 5.02 -6.23 -16.19
CA LYS A 129 6.02 -5.18 -16.45
C LYS A 129 5.96 -4.69 -17.89
N ILE A 130 6.05 -3.39 -18.12
CA ILE A 130 6.29 -2.87 -19.47
C ILE A 130 7.79 -2.96 -19.73
N GLU A 131 8.17 -3.87 -20.63
CA GLU A 131 9.57 -4.15 -20.95
C GLU A 131 10.03 -3.49 -22.26
N MET A 132 9.12 -3.24 -23.19
CA MET A 132 9.44 -2.70 -24.52
C MET A 132 8.31 -1.82 -25.08
N PHE A 133 8.68 -0.98 -26.05
CA PHE A 133 7.75 -0.33 -26.96
C PHE A 133 7.00 -1.43 -27.71
N ALA A 134 5.75 -1.70 -27.34
CA ALA A 134 4.95 -2.69 -28.02
C ALA A 134 4.81 -2.25 -29.48
N LYS A 135 5.45 -2.96 -30.42
CA LYS A 135 5.40 -2.61 -31.86
C LYS A 135 3.99 -2.75 -32.46
N ASP A 136 3.08 -3.43 -31.76
CA ASP A 136 1.73 -3.77 -32.22
C ASP A 136 0.62 -3.43 -31.20
N GLY A 137 0.84 -2.47 -30.29
CA GLY A 137 -0.18 -2.03 -29.32
C GLY A 137 -0.58 -3.05 -28.23
N CYS A 138 -0.16 -4.32 -28.37
CA CYS A 138 -0.34 -5.37 -27.38
C CYS A 138 0.97 -5.59 -26.62
N SER A 139 1.12 -4.99 -25.45
CA SER A 139 1.99 -5.61 -24.45
C SER A 139 1.33 -6.94 -24.07
N ALA A 140 2.02 -8.06 -24.24
CA ALA A 140 1.56 -9.38 -23.78
C ALA A 140 1.32 -9.46 -22.26
N ASN A 141 1.53 -8.36 -21.53
CA ASN A 141 1.37 -8.24 -20.10
C ASN A 141 0.02 -7.61 -19.76
N CYS A 142 -0.81 -8.40 -19.08
CA CYS A 142 -2.12 -8.01 -18.61
C CYS A 142 -1.97 -6.98 -17.47
N GLY A 143 -2.23 -5.69 -17.70
CA GLY A 143 -2.28 -4.74 -16.59
C GLY A 143 -3.29 -5.17 -15.51
N ILE A 144 -3.08 -4.70 -14.28
CA ILE A 144 -3.83 -5.15 -13.10
C ILE A 144 -4.85 -4.08 -12.71
N PHE A 145 -6.10 -4.47 -12.45
CA PHE A 145 -7.12 -3.53 -11.96
C PHE A 145 -6.85 -3.12 -10.51
N LEU A 146 -7.19 -1.87 -10.16
CA LEU A 146 -7.05 -1.35 -8.81
C LEU A 146 -7.72 -2.25 -7.77
N GLU A 147 -8.94 -2.73 -8.06
CA GLU A 147 -9.69 -3.56 -7.13
C GLU A 147 -9.03 -4.92 -6.90
N THR A 148 -8.36 -5.48 -7.91
CA THR A 148 -7.56 -6.69 -7.75
C THR A 148 -6.37 -6.43 -6.82
N ILE A 149 -5.68 -5.30 -6.99
CA ILE A 149 -4.57 -4.90 -6.12
C ILE A 149 -5.07 -4.73 -4.67
N LEU A 150 -6.21 -4.06 -4.48
CA LEU A 150 -6.82 -3.79 -3.18
C LEU A 150 -7.33 -5.04 -2.45
N CYS A 151 -7.64 -6.12 -3.16
CA CYS A 151 -7.97 -7.41 -2.55
C CYS A 151 -6.72 -8.14 -2.03
N CYS A 152 -5.58 -7.97 -2.72
CA CYS A 152 -4.33 -8.68 -2.41
C CYS A 152 -3.46 -7.93 -1.39
N ILE A 153 -3.62 -6.61 -1.27
CA ILE A 153 -2.77 -5.75 -0.46
C ILE A 153 -3.48 -5.31 0.82
N GLN A 154 -2.75 -5.41 1.93
CA GLN A 154 -3.18 -4.93 3.24
C GLN A 154 -2.97 -3.41 3.37
N ALA A 155 -3.75 -2.62 2.64
CA ALA A 155 -3.76 -1.17 2.79
C ALA A 155 -5.10 -0.53 2.42
N SER A 156 -5.33 0.66 2.97
CA SER A 156 -6.39 1.55 2.54
C SER A 156 -6.21 2.00 1.08
N LYS A 157 -7.32 2.43 0.48
CA LYS A 157 -7.35 2.86 -0.92
C LYS A 157 -6.45 4.07 -1.16
N GLU A 158 -6.49 5.07 -0.28
CA GLU A 158 -5.67 6.26 -0.43
C GLU A 158 -4.18 5.97 -0.20
N GLU A 159 -3.82 5.18 0.80
CA GLU A 159 -2.42 4.81 1.03
C GLU A 159 -1.84 4.04 -0.16
N LEU A 160 -2.62 3.16 -0.79
CA LEU A 160 -2.22 2.47 -2.02
C LEU A 160 -2.03 3.44 -3.18
N ILE A 161 -3.00 4.30 -3.47
CA ILE A 161 -2.92 5.25 -4.60
C ILE A 161 -1.74 6.20 -4.43
N ASN A 162 -1.57 6.77 -3.23
CA ASN A 162 -0.44 7.64 -2.92
C ASN A 162 0.89 6.90 -3.12
N LYS A 163 0.96 5.63 -2.72
CA LYS A 163 2.18 4.84 -2.91
C LYS A 163 2.43 4.48 -4.37
N LEU A 164 1.40 4.17 -5.15
CA LEU A 164 1.53 3.89 -6.59
C LEU A 164 2.05 5.12 -7.35
N ALA A 165 1.64 6.33 -6.97
CA ALA A 165 2.11 7.57 -7.58
C ALA A 165 3.61 7.83 -7.39
N GLU A 166 4.21 7.31 -6.31
CA GLU A 166 5.65 7.41 -6.04
C GLU A 166 6.48 6.32 -6.75
N LEU A 167 5.83 5.27 -7.25
CA LEU A 167 6.49 4.11 -7.85
C LEU A 167 6.51 4.24 -9.38
N PRO A 168 7.37 3.48 -10.08
CA PRO A 168 7.36 3.37 -11.54
C PRO A 168 6.14 2.57 -12.02
N VAL A 169 4.95 3.08 -11.75
CA VAL A 169 3.67 2.49 -12.15
C VAL A 169 2.84 3.54 -12.86
N ILE A 170 2.25 3.15 -13.99
CA ILE A 170 1.33 3.97 -14.77
C ILE A 170 -0.04 3.32 -14.87
N GLU A 171 -1.07 4.14 -15.02
CA GLU A 171 -2.43 3.69 -15.27
C GLU A 171 -2.76 3.91 -16.75
N LEU A 172 -3.17 2.84 -17.44
CA LEU A 172 -3.62 2.87 -18.83
C LEU A 172 -4.95 2.13 -18.91
N GLU A 173 -5.98 2.80 -19.43
CA GLU A 173 -7.33 2.22 -19.59
C GLU A 173 -7.88 1.57 -18.30
N GLY A 174 -7.60 2.16 -17.13
CA GLY A 174 -8.05 1.66 -15.82
C GLY A 174 -7.25 0.47 -15.27
N LYS A 175 -6.12 0.14 -15.89
CA LYS A 175 -5.19 -0.91 -15.45
C LYS A 175 -3.83 -0.33 -15.10
N PHE A 176 -3.22 -0.88 -14.08
CA PHE A 176 -1.89 -0.48 -13.62
C PHE A 176 -0.80 -1.37 -14.23
N TYR A 177 0.30 -0.75 -14.59
CA TYR A 177 1.46 -1.37 -15.23
C TYR A 177 2.75 -0.90 -14.58
N TRP A 178 3.66 -1.83 -14.26
CA TRP A 178 4.97 -1.48 -13.72
C TRP A 178 5.95 -1.20 -14.85
N ILE A 179 6.63 -0.05 -14.83
CA ILE A 179 7.68 0.28 -15.81
C ILE A 179 8.99 -0.39 -15.37
N SER A 180 9.58 -1.23 -16.22
CA SER A 180 10.86 -1.86 -15.89
C SER A 180 12.01 -0.85 -15.89
N ASN A 181 13.01 -1.07 -15.05
CA ASN A 181 14.20 -0.20 -15.00
C ASN A 181 14.92 -0.16 -16.37
N GLU A 182 15.00 -1.30 -17.07
CA GLU A 182 15.55 -1.37 -18.42
C GLU A 182 14.80 -0.46 -19.40
N TYR A 183 13.48 -0.39 -19.27
CA TYR A 183 12.66 0.47 -20.13
C TYR A 183 12.87 1.95 -19.79
N ILE A 184 12.94 2.29 -18.50
CA ILE A 184 13.24 3.67 -18.06
C ILE A 184 14.60 4.11 -18.61
N LEU A 185 15.63 3.28 -18.51
CA LEU A 185 16.98 3.59 -19.02
C LEU A 185 17.00 3.79 -20.53
N LYS A 186 16.42 2.84 -21.30
CA LYS A 186 16.29 2.98 -22.75
C LYS A 186 15.56 4.26 -23.13
N PHE A 187 14.54 4.65 -22.36
CA PHE A 187 13.80 5.87 -22.63
C PHE A 187 14.63 7.13 -22.31
N ILE A 188 15.42 7.11 -21.24
CA ILE A 188 16.39 8.18 -20.93
C ILE A 188 17.42 8.31 -22.05
N ASP A 189 17.95 7.18 -22.57
CA ASP A 189 18.90 7.18 -23.69
C ASP A 189 18.29 7.82 -24.95
N VAL A 190 17.03 7.49 -25.27
CA VAL A 190 16.31 8.08 -26.41
C VAL A 190 16.11 9.59 -26.22
N ILE A 191 15.75 10.04 -25.01
CA ILE A 191 15.62 11.47 -24.72
C ILE A 191 17.00 12.14 -24.86
N ALA A 192 18.05 11.55 -24.32
CA ALA A 192 19.41 12.08 -24.40
C ALA A 192 19.90 12.21 -25.85
N GLU A 193 19.66 11.21 -26.70
CA GLU A 193 20.00 11.28 -28.13
C GLU A 193 19.20 12.36 -28.85
N ALA A 194 17.89 12.45 -28.57
CA ALA A 194 17.04 13.50 -29.13
C ALA A 194 17.53 14.91 -28.73
N VAL A 195 18.01 15.04 -27.50
CA VAL A 195 18.56 16.26 -26.92
C VAL A 195 19.91 16.62 -27.55
N ASP A 196 20.84 15.68 -27.67
CA ASP A 196 22.15 15.88 -28.31
C ASP A 196 22.01 16.38 -29.75
N ASN A 197 21.03 15.86 -30.49
CA ASN A 197 20.74 16.28 -31.87
C ASN A 197 20.24 17.73 -31.99
N THR A 198 19.84 18.38 -30.89
CA THR A 198 19.37 19.79 -30.91
C THR A 198 20.50 20.83 -30.76
N GLY A 199 21.75 20.38 -30.54
CA GLY A 199 22.95 21.21 -30.74
C GLY A 199 23.11 22.41 -29.81
N LYS A 200 22.76 22.30 -28.52
CA LYS A 200 23.05 23.35 -27.52
C LYS A 200 23.91 22.81 -26.38
N ASP A 201 25.10 23.39 -26.25
CA ASP A 201 26.22 23.00 -25.37
C ASP A 201 26.01 23.26 -23.86
N GLU A 202 24.79 23.57 -23.40
CA GLU A 202 24.52 23.80 -21.96
C GLU A 202 23.20 23.15 -21.58
N ILE A 203 23.22 22.34 -20.50
CA ILE A 203 22.12 21.61 -19.84
C ILE A 203 20.83 21.70 -20.66
N ALA A 204 20.70 20.79 -21.61
CA ALA A 204 19.83 21.00 -22.74
C ALA A 204 18.36 20.99 -22.31
N TYR A 205 17.80 22.19 -22.33
CA TYR A 205 16.40 22.42 -22.03
C TYR A 205 15.53 21.95 -23.19
N PHE A 206 14.73 20.92 -22.97
CA PHE A 206 13.78 20.40 -23.96
C PHE A 206 12.33 20.61 -23.53
N SER A 207 11.45 20.81 -24.51
CA SER A 207 9.99 20.86 -24.31
C SER A 207 9.41 19.46 -24.55
N LYS A 208 8.32 19.13 -23.83
CA LYS A 208 7.54 17.90 -24.09
C LYS A 208 7.12 17.83 -25.56
N ASP A 209 6.70 18.94 -26.16
CA ASP A 209 6.27 18.99 -27.56
C ASP A 209 7.41 18.66 -28.54
N ASN A 210 8.64 19.09 -28.21
CA ASN A 210 9.81 18.78 -29.03
C ASN A 210 10.17 17.29 -28.91
N LEU A 211 10.04 16.70 -27.73
CA LEU A 211 10.22 15.26 -27.55
C LEU A 211 9.16 14.46 -28.31
N LEU A 212 7.90 14.88 -28.26
CA LEU A 212 6.81 14.24 -28.97
C LEU A 212 6.97 14.32 -30.51
N GLN A 213 7.66 15.35 -31.02
CA GLN A 213 7.95 15.51 -32.44
C GLN A 213 9.23 14.78 -32.89
N LEU A 214 10.27 14.76 -32.05
CA LEU A 214 11.56 14.12 -32.35
C LEU A 214 11.49 12.61 -32.22
N ILE A 215 10.83 12.13 -31.17
CA ILE A 215 10.53 10.73 -30.99
C ILE A 215 9.29 10.50 -31.87
N SER A 216 9.44 9.84 -33.02
CA SER A 216 8.29 9.43 -33.83
C SER A 216 7.51 8.36 -33.06
N LEU A 217 6.61 8.83 -32.20
CA LEU A 217 5.94 8.08 -31.14
C LEU A 217 4.72 7.32 -31.69
N GLU A 218 4.96 6.26 -32.44
CA GLU A 218 3.86 5.34 -32.73
C GLU A 218 3.53 4.44 -31.52
N ASN A 219 4.44 4.29 -30.52
CA ASN A 219 4.34 3.23 -29.51
C ASN A 219 4.77 3.59 -28.06
N ILE A 220 4.81 4.87 -27.64
CA ILE A 220 5.03 5.25 -26.22
C ILE A 220 3.79 5.93 -25.67
N GLN A 221 3.35 5.47 -24.51
CA GLN A 221 2.21 6.03 -23.79
C GLN A 221 2.58 7.37 -23.15
N LEU A 222 1.71 8.36 -23.25
CA LEU A 222 1.96 9.72 -22.75
C LEU A 222 2.20 9.75 -21.25
N GLU A 223 1.53 8.86 -20.52
CA GLU A 223 1.62 8.67 -19.08
C GLU A 223 3.02 8.25 -18.66
N THR A 224 3.68 7.40 -19.46
CA THR A 224 5.09 7.02 -19.23
C THR A 224 6.00 8.24 -19.38
N ILE A 225 5.77 9.07 -20.41
CA ILE A 225 6.56 10.27 -20.65
C ILE A 225 6.42 11.21 -19.47
N ASP A 226 5.19 11.48 -19.04
CA ASP A 226 4.91 12.35 -17.90
C ASP A 226 5.54 11.81 -16.61
N TRP A 227 5.46 10.50 -16.38
CA TRP A 227 6.07 9.89 -15.21
C TRP A 227 7.60 10.04 -15.21
N VAL A 228 8.28 9.75 -16.33
CA VAL A 228 9.75 9.87 -16.42
C VAL A 228 10.18 11.33 -16.29
N LEU A 229 9.48 12.26 -16.93
CA LEU A 229 9.79 13.69 -16.82
C LEU A 229 9.62 14.20 -15.39
N ASN A 230 8.54 13.84 -14.71
CA ASN A 230 8.30 14.29 -13.33
C ASN A 230 9.30 13.67 -12.35
N ASN A 231 9.78 12.45 -12.60
CA ASN A 231 10.70 11.77 -11.70
C ASN A 231 12.16 12.15 -11.96
N PHE A 232 12.61 12.20 -13.22
CA PHE A 232 14.03 12.33 -13.58
C PHE A 232 14.41 13.70 -14.14
N CYS A 233 13.47 14.61 -14.34
CA CYS A 233 13.76 15.95 -14.83
C CYS A 233 13.28 17.04 -13.87
N ASP A 234 14.00 18.16 -13.83
CA ASP A 234 13.61 19.37 -13.15
C ASP A 234 12.93 20.32 -14.14
N LYS A 235 11.85 20.97 -13.69
CA LYS A 235 11.07 21.90 -14.52
C LYS A 235 11.48 23.33 -14.22
N ASN A 236 11.96 24.04 -15.24
CA ASN A 236 12.30 25.46 -15.14
C ASN A 236 11.07 26.37 -15.24
N VAL A 237 11.26 27.64 -14.86
CA VAL A 237 10.22 28.70 -14.87
C VAL A 237 9.56 28.85 -16.25
N ASP A 238 10.31 28.58 -17.33
CA ASP A 238 9.82 28.63 -18.71
C ASP A 238 9.07 27.37 -19.17
N GLY A 239 8.83 26.41 -18.28
CA GLY A 239 8.15 25.14 -18.59
C GLY A 239 9.01 24.12 -19.35
N LYS A 240 10.31 24.37 -19.51
CA LYS A 240 11.27 23.42 -20.10
C LYS A 240 11.82 22.46 -19.05
N TYR A 241 12.16 21.25 -19.49
CA TYR A 241 12.73 20.21 -18.66
C TYR A 241 14.25 20.16 -18.82
N SER A 242 14.95 19.92 -17.72
CA SER A 242 16.37 19.56 -17.68
C SER A 242 16.55 18.27 -16.92
N PHE A 243 17.47 17.42 -17.36
CA PHE A 243 17.79 16.19 -16.64
C PHE A 243 18.33 16.46 -15.24
N ASN A 244 17.81 15.75 -14.24
CA ASN A 244 18.34 15.77 -12.90
C ASN A 244 19.50 14.77 -12.81
N GLU A 245 20.73 15.29 -12.84
CA GLU A 245 21.96 14.47 -12.87
C GLU A 245 21.97 13.42 -11.75
N SER A 246 21.59 13.80 -10.53
CA SER A 246 21.64 12.91 -9.36
C SER A 246 20.70 11.71 -9.51
N LYS A 247 19.46 11.96 -9.95
CA LYS A 247 18.44 10.90 -10.08
C LYS A 247 18.75 9.96 -11.24
N ILE A 248 19.25 10.50 -12.35
CA ILE A 248 19.65 9.70 -13.52
C ILE A 248 20.86 8.85 -13.17
N SER A 249 21.92 9.44 -12.63
CA SER A 249 23.10 8.66 -12.22
C SER A 249 22.72 7.56 -11.24
N ARG A 250 21.80 7.80 -10.30
CA ARG A 250 21.31 6.77 -9.37
C ARG A 250 20.63 5.59 -10.04
N ILE A 251 19.76 5.79 -11.03
CA ILE A 251 19.11 4.65 -11.72
C ILE A 251 20.10 3.84 -12.57
N TYR A 252 21.09 4.50 -13.19
CA TYR A 252 22.16 3.79 -13.90
C TYR A 252 23.06 3.01 -12.92
N ILE A 253 23.38 3.58 -11.75
CA ILE A 253 24.11 2.90 -10.68
C ILE A 253 23.32 1.69 -10.18
N GLU A 254 22.03 1.86 -9.86
CA GLU A 254 21.16 0.77 -9.40
C GLU A 254 21.12 -0.37 -10.42
N ASN A 255 20.92 -0.06 -11.70
CA ASN A 255 20.88 -1.06 -12.75
C ASN A 255 22.24 -1.75 -12.93
N LEU A 256 23.35 -0.99 -12.85
CA LEU A 256 24.67 -1.58 -12.94
C LEU A 256 24.94 -2.50 -11.75
N LEU A 257 24.67 -2.08 -10.51
CA LEU A 257 24.82 -2.89 -9.30
C LEU A 257 23.99 -4.18 -9.37
N HIS A 258 22.75 -4.11 -9.88
CA HIS A 258 21.93 -5.30 -10.09
C HIS A 258 22.45 -6.23 -11.20
N SER A 259 23.17 -5.68 -12.20
CA SER A 259 23.77 -6.45 -13.29
C SER A 259 25.13 -7.07 -12.95
N LEU A 260 25.79 -6.57 -11.90
CA LEU A 260 27.10 -7.07 -11.49
C LEU A 260 26.96 -8.43 -10.81
N PRO A 261 27.86 -9.39 -11.10
CA PRO A 261 27.97 -10.61 -10.30
C PRO A 261 28.37 -10.26 -8.85
N ASP A 262 28.14 -11.17 -7.90
CA ASP A 262 28.53 -11.06 -6.46
C ASP A 262 30.05 -10.90 -6.19
N LYS A 263 30.82 -10.47 -7.18
CA LYS A 263 32.25 -10.23 -7.09
C LYS A 263 32.51 -8.74 -6.84
N PRO A 264 33.45 -8.40 -5.94
CA PRO A 264 33.88 -7.02 -5.77
C PRO A 264 34.46 -6.52 -7.09
N LEU A 265 33.96 -5.39 -7.56
CA LEU A 265 34.54 -4.66 -8.67
C LEU A 265 35.52 -3.62 -8.11
N ASP A 266 36.61 -3.38 -8.82
CA ASP A 266 37.47 -2.24 -8.50
C ASP A 266 36.72 -0.93 -8.80
N PHE A 267 37.00 0.10 -8.01
CA PHE A 267 36.30 1.37 -8.10
C PHE A 267 36.59 2.08 -9.42
N GLU A 268 37.84 2.02 -9.90
CA GLU A 268 38.23 2.61 -11.20
C GLU A 268 37.49 1.93 -12.36
N ASP A 269 37.36 0.60 -12.33
CA ASP A 269 36.60 -0.15 -13.34
C ASP A 269 35.10 0.16 -13.27
N PHE A 270 34.56 0.42 -12.08
CA PHE A 270 33.17 0.79 -11.87
C PHE A 270 32.89 2.19 -12.44
N GLU A 271 33.74 3.16 -12.13
CA GLU A 271 33.63 4.53 -12.62
C GLU A 271 33.71 4.59 -14.14
N LEU A 272 34.64 3.85 -14.75
CA LEU A 272 34.74 3.74 -16.21
C LEU A 272 33.47 3.14 -16.83
N LYS A 273 32.91 2.09 -16.22
CA LYS A 273 31.67 1.47 -16.74
C LYS A 273 30.47 2.40 -16.62
N ILE A 274 30.31 3.10 -15.49
CA ILE A 274 29.19 4.03 -15.30
C ILE A 274 29.31 5.23 -16.26
N ASN A 275 30.49 5.84 -16.37
CA ASN A 275 30.70 6.97 -17.27
C ASN A 275 30.51 6.58 -18.75
N ASN A 276 30.75 5.33 -19.13
CA ASN A 276 30.46 4.83 -20.48
C ASN A 276 28.97 4.58 -20.74
N LEU A 277 28.17 4.36 -19.69
CA LEU A 277 26.72 4.13 -19.80
C LEU A 277 25.91 5.43 -19.69
N LEU A 278 26.45 6.44 -19.02
CA LEU A 278 25.79 7.73 -18.88
C LEU A 278 25.71 8.46 -20.23
N PRO A 279 24.60 9.18 -20.48
CA PRO A 279 24.53 10.15 -21.57
C PRO A 279 25.73 11.11 -21.59
N LYS A 280 26.19 11.51 -22.78
CA LYS A 280 27.42 12.31 -23.00
C LYS A 280 27.50 13.63 -22.22
N GLN A 281 26.37 14.11 -21.72
CA GLN A 281 26.24 15.36 -20.98
C GLN A 281 26.33 15.17 -19.45
N LEU A 282 26.38 13.92 -18.96
CA LEU A 282 26.33 13.58 -17.55
C LEU A 282 27.64 12.93 -17.12
N TYR A 283 28.17 13.39 -15.98
CA TYR A 283 29.35 12.80 -15.35
C TYR A 283 28.97 12.21 -14.02
N PHE A 284 29.51 11.02 -13.74
CA PHE A 284 29.39 10.40 -12.44
C PHE A 284 30.10 11.25 -11.37
N LYS A 285 29.47 11.35 -10.19
CA LYS A 285 30.06 11.95 -8.98
C LYS A 285 29.89 10.97 -7.83
N GLU A 286 30.93 10.80 -7.02
CA GLU A 286 30.95 9.90 -5.86
C GLU A 286 29.80 10.14 -4.88
N GLU A 287 29.37 11.40 -4.75
CA GLU A 287 28.25 11.81 -3.89
C GLU A 287 26.94 11.05 -4.21
N TYR A 288 26.78 10.58 -5.46
CA TYR A 288 25.61 9.84 -5.91
C TYR A 288 25.56 8.41 -5.37
N LEU A 289 26.68 7.86 -4.88
CA LEU A 289 26.74 6.54 -4.22
C LEU A 289 26.26 6.57 -2.75
N SER A 290 25.98 7.76 -2.20
CA SER A 290 25.49 7.88 -0.83
C SER A 290 24.20 7.08 -0.62
N GLY A 291 24.26 6.10 0.29
CA GLY A 291 23.13 5.20 0.62
C GLY A 291 23.17 3.83 -0.05
N PHE A 292 24.08 3.58 -1.00
CA PHE A 292 24.23 2.26 -1.65
C PHE A 292 25.05 1.25 -0.85
N GLY A 293 25.54 1.61 0.34
CA GLY A 293 26.30 0.70 1.21
C GLY A 293 27.63 0.24 0.61
N ILE A 294 28.18 1.02 -0.32
CA ILE A 294 29.49 0.76 -0.93
C ILE A 294 30.56 1.27 0.04
N VAL A 295 31.41 0.36 0.53
CA VAL A 295 32.57 0.62 1.41
C VAL A 295 33.85 0.38 0.61
#